data_AF-U6RQF7-F1
#
_entry.id   AF-U6RQF7-F1
#
_cell.length_a   1.000
_cell.length_b   1.000
_cell.length_c   1.000
_cell.angle_alpha   90.00
_cell.angle_beta   90.00
_cell.angle_gamma   90.00
#
_symmetry.space_group_name_H-M   'P 1'
#
loop_
_entity.id
_entity.type
_entity.pdbx_description
1 polymer ?
#
loop_
_entity_poly.entity_id
_entity_poly.type
_entity_poly.pdbx_seq_one_letter_code
_entity_poly.pdbx_strand_id
1 'polypeptide(L)'
;MARFIKCEEHGWKGVYLFQCPGCGCAHYVNTIKGEMGNPCWQFNGDVDNPTVSPSILVRYPTAEKMNICHSFVRNGKIEFLPDCTHELAGKIVELENW
;
A
#
# COMPACT_ATOMS: atom_id res chain seq x y z
N MET A 1 -8.44 -15.88 -0.65
CA MET A 1 -7.52 -15.16 0.26
C MET A 1 -7.59 -13.70 -0.13
N ALA A 2 -7.72 -12.80 0.85
CA ALA A 2 -7.88 -11.38 0.58
C ALA A 2 -6.55 -10.77 0.14
N ARG A 3 -6.63 -9.68 -0.62
CA ARG A 3 -5.46 -8.94 -1.10
C ARG A 3 -5.02 -7.85 -0.11
N PHE A 4 -5.97 -7.25 0.60
CA PHE A 4 -5.74 -6.43 1.79
C PHE A 4 -6.05 -7.24 3.05
N ILE A 5 -5.10 -7.31 3.98
CA ILE A 5 -5.30 -7.92 5.30
C ILE A 5 -5.68 -6.85 6.30
N LYS A 6 -6.70 -7.12 7.13
CA LYS A 6 -7.14 -6.24 8.22
C LYS A 6 -6.23 -6.41 9.43
N CYS A 7 -5.77 -5.31 10.01
CA CYS A 7 -4.97 -5.30 11.24
C CYS A 7 -5.82 -5.15 12.52
N GLU A 8 -7.05 -5.68 12.53
CA GLU A 8 -8.00 -5.48 13.64
C GLU A 8 -7.57 -6.21 14.92
N GLU A 9 -6.85 -7.33 14.81
CA GLU A 9 -6.43 -8.15 15.96
C GLU A 9 -5.51 -7.40 16.94
N HIS A 10 -4.82 -6.36 16.45
CA HIS A 10 -3.93 -5.51 17.26
C HIS A 10 -4.63 -4.26 17.79
N GLY A 11 -5.96 -4.16 17.64
CA GLY A 11 -6.76 -2.99 18.00
C GLY A 11 -6.69 -1.85 16.97
N TRP A 12 -5.95 -2.02 15.87
CA TRP A 12 -5.79 -1.01 14.83
C TRP A 12 -6.94 -1.04 13.83
N LYS A 13 -8.06 -0.41 14.21
CA LYS A 13 -9.24 -0.32 13.37
C LYS A 13 -8.97 0.51 12.12
N GLY A 14 -9.49 0.04 10.98
CA GLY A 14 -9.34 0.75 9.70
C GLY A 14 -7.90 0.77 9.18
N VAL A 15 -7.08 -0.17 9.61
CA VAL A 15 -5.71 -0.35 9.12
C VAL A 15 -5.65 -1.63 8.32
N TYR A 16 -5.14 -1.49 7.10
CA TYR A 16 -5.03 -2.59 6.14
C TYR A 16 -3.58 -2.71 5.68
N LEU A 17 -3.13 -3.94 5.40
CA LEU A 17 -1.82 -4.24 4.86
C LEU A 17 -1.93 -4.92 3.50
N PHE A 18 -0.97 -4.66 2.62
CA PHE A 18 -0.73 -5.46 1.43
C PHE A 18 0.76 -5.63 1.16
N GLN A 19 1.11 -6.62 0.35
CA GLN A 19 2.49 -6.93 0.00
C GLN A 19 2.81 -6.20 -1.30
N CYS A 20 3.92 -5.46 -1.31
CA CYS A 20 4.39 -4.79 -2.50
C CYS A 20 5.48 -5.64 -3.17
N PRO A 21 5.25 -6.18 -4.38
CA PRO A 21 6.27 -6.95 -5.12
C PRO A 21 7.41 -6.06 -5.64
N GLY A 22 7.22 -4.74 -5.67
CA GLY A 22 8.25 -3.79 -6.13
C GLY A 22 9.36 -3.57 -5.12
N CYS A 23 9.01 -3.29 -3.86
CA CYS A 23 9.99 -3.06 -2.79
C CYS A 23 10.25 -4.31 -1.93
N GLY A 24 9.38 -5.32 -1.98
CA GLY A 24 9.45 -6.51 -1.13
C GLY A 24 8.94 -6.30 0.30
N CYS A 25 8.35 -5.15 0.61
CA CYS A 25 7.84 -4.80 1.94
C CYS A 25 6.30 -4.81 1.98
N ALA A 26 5.76 -4.99 3.18
CA ALA A 26 4.36 -4.73 3.46
C ALA A 26 4.10 -3.21 3.54
N HIS A 27 3.02 -2.76 2.92
CA HIS A 27 2.56 -1.38 2.98
C HIS A 27 1.26 -1.30 3.79
N TYR A 28 1.11 -0.25 4.59
CA TYR A 28 -0.12 -0.01 5.34
C TYR A 28 -0.97 1.10 4.73
N VAL A 29 -2.28 0.95 4.88
CA VAL A 29 -3.31 1.92 4.51
C VAL A 29 -4.18 2.15 5.73
N ASN A 30 -4.08 3.35 6.31
CA ASN A 30 -4.95 3.81 7.39
C ASN A 30 -6.16 4.55 6.81
N THR A 31 -7.36 4.21 7.25
CA THR A 31 -8.61 4.82 6.76
C THR A 31 -9.38 5.56 7.85
N ILE A 32 -8.86 5.61 9.09
CA ILE A 32 -9.49 6.31 10.22
C ILE A 32 -8.53 7.35 10.77
N LYS A 33 -8.91 8.62 10.67
CA LYS A 33 -8.10 9.72 11.18
C LYS A 33 -7.92 9.58 12.70
N GLY A 34 -6.67 9.57 13.15
CA GLY A 34 -6.32 9.59 14.58
C GLY A 34 -6.01 8.24 15.22
N GLU A 35 -6.33 7.11 14.57
CA GLU A 35 -5.98 5.76 15.08
C GLU A 35 -4.48 5.49 14.93
N MET A 36 -3.94 5.61 13.71
CA MET A 36 -2.51 5.48 13.41
C MET A 36 -1.83 6.80 12.99
N GLY A 37 -2.52 7.93 13.14
CA GLY A 37 -2.03 9.23 12.69
C GLY A 37 -2.21 9.46 11.18
N ASN A 38 -1.26 10.16 10.54
CA ASN A 38 -1.27 10.45 9.11
C ASN A 38 -0.22 9.59 8.38
N PRO A 39 -0.45 9.25 7.09
CA PRO A 39 -1.56 9.68 6.24
C PRO A 39 -2.85 8.89 6.49
N CYS A 40 -4.00 9.42 6.04
CA CYS A 40 -5.29 8.75 6.06
C CYS A 40 -5.87 8.74 4.64
N TRP A 41 -6.21 7.56 4.13
CA TRP A 41 -6.69 7.37 2.77
C TRP A 41 -8.21 7.16 2.76
N GLN A 42 -8.82 7.59 1.67
CA GLN A 42 -10.12 7.08 1.26
C GLN A 42 -9.93 5.65 0.75
N PHE A 43 -10.85 4.76 1.13
CA PHE A 43 -10.83 3.36 0.75
C PHE A 43 -12.26 2.92 0.40
N ASN A 44 -12.42 2.13 -0.65
CA ASN A 44 -13.73 1.61 -1.07
C ASN A 44 -14.29 0.51 -0.16
N GLY A 45 -13.52 0.00 0.79
CA GLY A 45 -13.95 -1.04 1.73
C GLY A 45 -13.82 -2.48 1.19
N ASP A 46 -13.46 -2.65 -0.08
CA ASP A 46 -13.29 -3.95 -0.71
C ASP A 46 -11.85 -4.45 -0.51
N VAL A 47 -11.68 -5.51 0.27
CA VAL A 47 -10.36 -6.09 0.57
C VAL A 47 -9.87 -7.05 -0.52
N ASP A 48 -10.74 -7.48 -1.42
CA ASP A 48 -10.41 -8.34 -2.54
C ASP A 48 -10.06 -7.49 -3.76
N ASN A 49 -10.76 -6.39 -4.02
CA ASN A 49 -10.46 -5.44 -5.11
C ASN A 49 -10.26 -4.00 -4.58
N PRO A 50 -9.22 -3.78 -3.76
CA PRO A 50 -9.01 -2.51 -3.09
C PRO A 50 -8.81 -1.36 -4.06
N THR A 51 -9.40 -0.22 -3.71
CA THR A 51 -9.14 1.07 -4.33
C THR A 51 -8.92 2.11 -3.24
N VAL A 52 -7.77 2.79 -3.29
CA VAL A 52 -7.38 3.80 -2.30
C VAL A 52 -7.06 5.13 -2.98
N SER A 53 -7.34 6.22 -2.27
CA SER A 53 -7.05 7.59 -2.73
C SER A 53 -6.61 8.46 -1.56
N PRO A 54 -5.58 9.32 -1.71
CA PRO A 54 -4.73 9.52 -2.90
C PRO A 54 -3.70 8.38 -3.09
N SER A 55 -2.61 8.63 -3.82
CA SER A 55 -1.50 7.68 -3.93
C SER A 55 -0.87 7.36 -2.57
N ILE A 56 -0.17 6.22 -2.52
CA ILE A 56 0.62 5.77 -1.39
C ILE A 56 2.09 6.02 -1.70
N LEU A 57 2.74 6.83 -0.87
CA LEU A 57 4.18 7.10 -0.92
C LEU A 57 4.88 6.43 0.26
N VAL A 58 5.74 5.47 -0.02
CA VAL A 58 6.60 4.81 0.97
C VAL A 58 8.05 5.18 0.70
N ARG A 59 8.73 5.64 1.75
CA ARG A 59 10.18 5.87 1.75
C ARG A 59 10.80 4.85 2.68
N TYR A 60 11.75 4.07 2.18
CA TYR A 60 12.38 3.00 2.95
C TYR A 60 13.91 3.04 2.79
N PRO A 61 14.66 3.10 3.90
CA PRO A 61 16.11 3.11 3.84
C PRO A 61 16.64 1.72 3.49
N THR A 62 17.71 1.70 2.71
CA THR A 62 18.62 0.55 2.56
C THR A 62 20.00 0.97 3.06
N ALA A 63 20.95 0.02 3.14
CA ALA A 63 22.33 0.33 3.51
C ALA A 63 22.97 1.41 2.62
N GLU A 64 22.55 1.51 1.35
CA GLU A 64 23.18 2.39 0.36
C GLU A 64 22.44 3.72 0.17
N LYS A 65 21.11 3.71 0.23
CA LYS A 65 20.29 4.88 -0.10
C LYS A 65 18.88 4.82 0.46
N MET A 66 18.20 5.97 0.45
CA MET A 66 16.76 6.05 0.64
C MET A 66 16.04 5.66 -0.67
N ASN A 67 15.20 4.64 -0.63
CA ASN A 67 14.37 4.23 -1.75
C ASN A 67 12.96 4.79 -1.63
N ILE A 68 12.27 4.83 -2.77
CA ILE A 68 10.91 5.32 -2.91
C ILE A 68 10.07 4.23 -3.60
N CYS A 69 8.93 3.91 -3.01
CA CYS A 69 7.84 3.23 -3.69
C CYS A 69 6.63 4.16 -3.68
N HIS A 70 6.18 4.59 -4.85
CA HIS A 70 5.04 5.47 -5.02
C HIS A 70 4.03 4.79 -5.94
N SER A 71 2.81 4.59 -5.45
CA SER A 71 1.81 3.79 -6.16
C SER A 71 0.39 4.31 -5.97
N PHE A 72 -0.49 4.02 -6.93
CA PHE A 72 -1.91 3.93 -6.69
C PHE A 72 -2.29 2.45 -6.49
N VAL A 73 -3.28 2.19 -5.64
CA VAL A 73 -3.97 0.90 -5.60
C VAL A 73 -5.39 1.10 -6.11
N ARG A 74 -5.75 0.42 -7.20
CA ARG A 74 -7.04 0.56 -7.88
C ARG A 74 -7.52 -0.78 -8.37
N ASN A 75 -8.76 -1.12 -8.03
CA ASN A 75 -9.45 -2.33 -8.47
C ASN A 75 -8.58 -3.61 -8.32
N GLY A 76 -7.89 -3.76 -7.19
CA GLY A 76 -7.03 -4.92 -6.92
C GLY A 76 -5.69 -4.94 -7.65
N LYS A 77 -5.24 -3.81 -8.21
CA LYS A 77 -3.94 -3.67 -8.89
C LYS A 77 -3.11 -2.58 -8.26
N ILE A 78 -1.79 -2.72 -8.38
CA ILE A 78 -0.81 -1.69 -8.01
C ILE A 78 -0.36 -1.01 -9.30
N GLU A 79 -0.58 0.30 -9.39
CA GLU A 79 -0.08 1.16 -10.46
C GLU A 79 1.12 1.94 -9.92
N PHE A 80 2.34 1.51 -10.25
CA PHE A 80 3.56 2.18 -9.80
C PHE A 80 3.79 3.47 -10.59
N LEU A 81 4.11 4.55 -9.89
CA LEU A 81 4.45 5.83 -10.50
C LEU A 81 5.90 5.82 -11.00
N PRO A 82 6.27 6.69 -11.97
CA PRO A 82 7.62 6.75 -12.53
C PRO A 82 8.72 7.16 -11.55
N ASP A 83 8.37 7.75 -10.39
CA ASP A 83 9.30 8.18 -9.35
C ASP A 83 9.64 7.09 -8.32
N CYS A 84 9.14 5.85 -8.51
CA CYS A 84 9.66 4.68 -7.82
C CYS A 84 11.15 4.45 -8.12
N THR A 85 11.91 3.99 -7.12
CA THR A 85 13.33 3.65 -7.29
C THR A 85 13.59 2.15 -7.50
N HIS A 86 12.54 1.33 -7.53
CA HIS A 86 12.61 -0.11 -7.79
C HIS A 86 12.24 -0.46 -9.24
N GLU A 87 12.54 -1.69 -9.67
CA GLU A 87 12.45 -2.14 -11.08
C GLU A 87 11.05 -2.17 -11.69
N LEU A 88 10.01 -2.09 -10.84
CA LEU A 88 8.61 -2.01 -11.28
C LEU A 88 8.11 -0.56 -11.50
N ALA A 89 8.98 0.45 -11.45
CA ALA A 89 8.58 1.84 -11.73
C ALA A 89 7.83 1.97 -13.07
N GLY A 90 6.70 2.69 -13.05
CA GLY A 90 5.84 2.90 -14.23
C GLY A 90 5.05 1.67 -14.70
N LYS A 91 5.11 0.54 -13.99
CA LYS A 91 4.37 -0.69 -14.35
C LYS A 91 3.08 -0.83 -13.55
N ILE A 92 2.15 -1.58 -14.09
CA ILE A 92 0.93 -2.02 -13.40
C ILE A 92 1.04 -3.52 -13.15
N VAL A 93 0.81 -3.94 -11.92
CA VAL A 93 0.84 -5.36 -11.52
C VAL A 93 -0.41 -5.72 -10.72
N GLU A 94 -0.77 -7.00 -10.72
CA GLU A 94 -1.82 -7.52 -9.85
C GLU A 94 -1.36 -7.44 -8.38
N LEU A 95 -2.28 -7.13 -7.49
CA LEU A 95 -2.03 -7.16 -6.05
C LEU A 95 -2.16 -8.61 -5.59
N GLU A 96 -1.11 -9.14 -4.96
CA GLU A 96 -1.05 -10.55 -4.58
C GLU A 96 -1.96 -10.86 -3.39
N ASN A 97 -2.43 -12.10 -3.33
CA ASN A 97 -3.09 -12.62 -2.15
C ASN A 97 -2.07 -12.93 -1.07
N TRP A 98 -2.49 -12.83 0.19
CA TRP A 98 -1.70 -13.24 1.36
C TRP A 98 -2.11 -14.62 1.87
#